data_AF-A0A929FG84-F1
#
_entry.id   AF-A0A929FG84-F1
#
_cell.length_a   1.000
_cell.length_b   1.000
_cell.length_c   1.000
_cell.angle_alpha   90.00
_cell.angle_beta   90.00
_cell.angle_gamma   90.00
#
_symmetry.space_group_name_H-M   'P 1'
#
loop_
_entity.id
_entity.type
_entity.pdbx_description
1 polymer ?
#
loop_
_entity_poly.entity_id
_entity_poly.type
_entity_poly.pdbx_seq_one_letter_code
_entity_poly.pdbx_strand_id
1 'polypeptide(L)'
;MRLPKSNLIQAADGSWPATEAEIQQATTFINRVLTTDSVRIPPEVVIDVGIIAGVGWAVIESNPAWASGIYGCDPHKVLDVLQRACIPCHSITATESEWLPNRNS
;
A
#
# COMPACT_ATOMS: atom_id res chain seq x y z
N MET A 1 -7.90 -22.29 16.84
CA MET A 1 -7.53 -22.31 15.41
C MET A 1 -6.53 -21.18 15.20
N ARG A 2 -5.24 -21.51 15.05
CA ARG A 2 -4.15 -20.53 14.88
C ARG A 2 -4.00 -20.34 13.37
N LEU A 3 -4.34 -19.17 12.85
CA LEU A 3 -3.99 -18.84 11.47
C LEU A 3 -2.46 -18.97 11.34
N PRO A 4 -1.93 -19.71 10.36
CA PRO A 4 -0.50 -19.72 10.13
C PRO A 4 -0.04 -18.27 9.93
N LYS A 5 1.07 -17.90 10.58
CA LYS A 5 1.74 -16.62 10.29
C LYS A 5 1.90 -16.54 8.78
N SER A 6 1.45 -15.46 8.16
CA SER A 6 1.73 -15.17 6.76
C SER A 6 3.24 -15.23 6.59
N ASN A 7 3.74 -16.27 5.91
CA ASN A 7 5.12 -16.28 5.50
C ASN A 7 5.26 -15.11 4.53
N LEU A 8 6.07 -14.11 4.88
CA LEU A 8 6.47 -13.08 3.93
C LEU A 8 7.03 -13.84 2.71
N ILE A 9 6.42 -13.63 1.54
CA ILE A 9 6.70 -14.35 0.29
C ILE A 9 7.92 -13.73 -0.38
N GLN A 10 9.00 -13.51 0.39
CA GLN A 10 10.28 -13.20 -0.20
C GLN A 10 11.01 -14.52 -0.39
N ALA A 11 11.30 -14.86 -1.64
CA ALA A 11 12.11 -16.02 -1.97
C ALA A 11 13.53 -15.86 -1.45
N ALA A 12 14.27 -16.97 -1.35
CA ALA A 12 15.63 -16.98 -0.82
C ALA A 12 16.62 -16.13 -1.64
N ASP A 13 16.30 -15.86 -2.91
CA ASP A 13 17.04 -14.98 -3.81
C ASP A 13 16.66 -13.49 -3.69
N GLY A 14 15.77 -13.16 -2.74
CA GLY A 14 15.27 -11.82 -2.51
C GLY A 14 14.13 -11.39 -3.42
N SER A 15 13.70 -12.24 -4.36
CA SER A 15 12.56 -11.97 -5.25
C SER A 15 11.22 -12.09 -4.52
N TRP A 16 10.19 -11.47 -5.09
CA TRP A 16 8.81 -11.54 -4.61
C TRP A 16 7.99 -12.29 -5.65
N PRO A 17 8.07 -13.63 -5.71
CA PRO A 17 7.46 -14.39 -6.76
C PRO A 17 5.93 -14.28 -6.69
N ALA A 18 5.35 -13.87 -7.80
CA ALA A 18 3.92 -13.93 -8.06
C ALA A 18 3.74 -14.38 -9.51
N THR A 19 2.69 -15.14 -9.76
CA THR A 19 2.29 -15.45 -11.13
C THR A 19 1.78 -14.19 -11.83
N GLU A 20 1.92 -14.14 -13.16
CA GLU A 20 1.36 -13.04 -13.97
C GLU A 20 -0.14 -12.86 -13.70
N ALA A 21 -0.87 -13.95 -13.50
CA ALA A 21 -2.29 -13.92 -13.18
C ALA A 21 -2.58 -13.27 -11.81
N GLU A 22 -1.77 -13.56 -10.79
CA GLU A 22 -1.90 -12.92 -9.46
C GLU A 22 -1.60 -11.42 -9.55
N ILE A 23 -0.54 -11.03 -10.26
CA ILE A 23 -0.19 -9.62 -10.47
C ILE A 23 -1.31 -8.89 -11.21
N GLN A 24 -1.83 -9.47 -12.28
CA GLN A 24 -2.90 -8.88 -13.07
C GLN A 24 -4.18 -8.72 -12.25
N GLN A 25 -4.56 -9.73 -11.46
CA GLN A 25 -5.75 -9.67 -10.61
C GLN A 25 -5.62 -8.65 -9.49
N ALA A 26 -4.48 -8.61 -8.80
CA ALA A 26 -4.18 -7.61 -7.77
C ALA A 26 -4.22 -6.19 -8.36
N THR A 27 -3.62 -6.00 -9.53
CA THR A 27 -3.59 -4.72 -10.26
C THR A 27 -5.00 -4.28 -10.65
N THR A 28 -5.81 -5.18 -11.21
CA THR A 28 -7.21 -4.89 -11.55
C THR A 28 -8.02 -4.51 -10.31
N PHE A 29 -7.80 -5.21 -9.19
CA PHE A 29 -8.49 -4.91 -7.94
C PHE A 29 -8.11 -3.54 -7.39
N ILE A 30 -6.81 -3.25 -7.23
CA ILE A 30 -6.35 -1.97 -6.67
C ILE A 30 -6.74 -0.80 -7.57
N ASN A 31 -6.70 -0.96 -8.90
CA ASN A 31 -7.16 0.08 -9.81
C ASN A 31 -8.65 0.39 -9.60
N ARG A 32 -9.49 -0.63 -9.40
CA ARG A 32 -10.91 -0.41 -9.09
C ARG A 32 -11.08 0.37 -7.78
N VAL A 33 -10.28 0.05 -6.76
CA VAL A 33 -10.29 0.77 -5.48
C VAL A 33 -9.90 2.25 -5.70
N LEU A 34 -8.82 2.50 -6.43
CA LEU A 34 -8.29 3.85 -6.71
C LEU A 34 -9.24 4.70 -7.58
N THR A 35 -10.05 4.09 -8.44
CA THR A 35 -11.01 4.79 -9.31
C THR A 35 -12.42 4.86 -8.72
N THR A 36 -12.65 4.38 -7.50
CA THR A 36 -13.97 4.45 -6.86
C THR A 36 -14.12 5.76 -6.12
N ASP A 37 -15.00 6.65 -6.57
CA ASP A 37 -15.15 8.02 -6.04
C ASP A 37 -15.42 8.10 -4.52
N SER A 38 -16.05 7.08 -3.94
CA SER A 38 -16.33 7.03 -2.51
C SER A 38 -15.12 6.65 -1.65
N VAL A 39 -14.05 6.15 -2.27
CA VAL A 39 -12.82 5.72 -1.61
C VAL A 39 -11.80 6.86 -1.68
N ARG A 40 -11.49 7.46 -0.53
CA ARG A 40 -10.44 8.47 -0.40
C ARG A 40 -9.18 7.80 0.11
N ILE A 41 -8.06 8.05 -0.55
CA ILE A 41 -6.76 7.45 -0.25
C ILE A 41 -5.70 8.57 -0.30
N PRO A 42 -4.76 8.60 0.66
CA PRO A 42 -3.68 9.56 0.60
C PRO A 42 -2.79 9.29 -0.63
N PRO A 43 -2.21 10.32 -1.25
CA PRO A 43 -1.43 10.13 -2.47
C PRO A 43 -0.16 9.30 -2.27
N GLU A 44 0.33 9.17 -1.03
CA GLU A 44 1.55 8.47 -0.67
C GLU A 44 1.28 7.38 0.38
N VAL A 45 0.88 6.21 -0.12
CA VAL A 45 0.46 5.08 0.70
C VAL A 45 0.98 3.77 0.12
N VAL A 46 1.18 2.79 0.99
CA VAL A 46 1.33 1.39 0.59
C VAL A 46 0.05 0.67 0.98
N ILE A 47 -0.59 0.03 0.01
CA ILE A 47 -1.83 -0.71 0.23
C ILE A 47 -1.57 -2.19 0.03
N ASP A 48 -1.76 -2.95 1.08
CA ASP A 48 -1.71 -4.41 1.02
C ASP A 48 -3.07 -4.93 0.59
N VAL A 49 -3.09 -5.70 -0.50
CA VAL A 49 -4.31 -6.33 -1.04
C VAL A 49 -4.16 -7.84 -1.02
N GLY A 50 -5.26 -8.53 -0.79
CA GLY A 50 -5.25 -9.99 -0.72
C GLY A 50 -6.63 -10.59 -0.88
N ILE A 51 -6.64 -11.91 -1.08
CA ILE A 51 -7.87 -12.69 -1.17
C ILE A 51 -8.25 -13.21 0.21
N ILE A 52 -9.45 -12.85 0.66
CA ILE A 52 -10.07 -13.42 1.86
C ILE A 52 -10.97 -14.58 1.43
N ALA A 53 -10.78 -15.75 2.04
CA ALA A 53 -11.56 -16.94 1.73
C ALA A 53 -13.07 -16.68 1.88
N GLY A 54 -13.85 -16.97 0.83
CA GLY A 54 -15.30 -16.77 0.80
C GLY A 54 -15.77 -15.32 0.56
N VAL A 55 -14.85 -14.33 0.53
CA VAL A 55 -15.16 -12.92 0.29
C VAL A 55 -14.55 -12.43 -1.03
N GLY A 56 -13.37 -12.91 -1.39
CA GLY A 56 -12.61 -12.47 -2.56
C GLY A 56 -11.58 -11.40 -2.23
N TRP A 57 -11.19 -10.61 -3.22
CA TRP A 57 -10.19 -9.55 -3.07
C TRP A 57 -10.65 -8.44 -2.13
N ALA A 58 -9.76 -8.04 -1.22
CA ALA A 58 -9.97 -6.98 -0.25
C ALA A 58 -8.69 -6.17 -0.04
N VAL A 59 -8.85 -4.93 0.42
CA VAL A 59 -7.78 -4.17 1.07
C VAL A 59 -7.59 -4.76 2.46
N ILE A 60 -6.37 -5.15 2.78
CA ILE A 60 -6.00 -5.78 4.05
C ILE A 60 -5.45 -4.74 5.02
N GLU A 61 -4.51 -3.92 4.53
CA GLU A 61 -3.87 -2.87 5.32
C GLU A 61 -3.54 -1.66 4.43
N SER A 62 -3.51 -0.48 5.06
CA SER A 62 -3.03 0.76 4.47
C SER A 62 -1.94 1.31 5.35
N ASN A 63 -0.73 1.35 4.82
CA ASN A 63 0.48 1.71 5.53
C ASN A 63 1.03 3.04 5.02
N PRO A 64 1.54 3.92 5.91
CA PRO A 64 2.28 5.09 5.46
C PRO A 64 3.55 4.64 4.72
N ALA A 65 3.83 5.27 3.58
CA ALA A 65 4.96 4.86 2.73
C ALA A 65 6.31 4.91 3.45
N TRP A 66 6.52 5.92 4.31
CA TRP A 66 7.76 6.09 5.08
C TRP A 66 8.02 5.01 6.14
N ALA A 67 7.00 4.22 6.52
CA ALA A 67 7.12 3.12 7.48
C ALA A 67 7.10 1.73 6.82
N SER A 68 7.06 1.66 5.48
CA SER A 68 6.84 0.43 4.73
C SER A 68 8.12 -0.10 4.09
N GLY A 69 8.15 -1.41 3.77
CA GLY A 69 9.19 -2.01 2.95
C GLY A 69 9.06 -1.66 1.47
N ILE A 70 10.11 -1.93 0.68
CA ILE A 70 10.12 -1.69 -0.78
C ILE A 70 9.34 -2.77 -1.56
N TYR A 71 9.17 -3.97 -0.99
CA TYR A 71 8.37 -5.08 -1.56
C TYR A 71 8.66 -5.42 -3.03
N GLY A 72 9.91 -5.27 -3.47
CA GLY A 72 10.31 -5.54 -4.85
C GLY A 72 9.91 -4.46 -5.86
N CYS A 73 9.38 -3.33 -5.42
CA CYS A 73 9.17 -2.16 -6.26
C CYS A 73 10.50 -1.60 -6.80
N ASP A 74 10.42 -0.89 -7.93
CA ASP A 74 11.54 -0.14 -8.49
C ASP A 74 12.01 0.92 -7.46
N PRO A 75 13.24 0.81 -6.93
CA PRO A 75 13.71 1.71 -5.88
C PRO A 75 13.76 3.17 -6.34
N HIS A 76 13.95 3.44 -7.63
CA HIS A 76 13.95 4.82 -8.14
C HIS A 76 12.56 5.45 -8.06
N LYS A 77 11.50 4.69 -8.38
CA LYS A 77 10.11 5.17 -8.27
C LYS A 77 9.65 5.30 -6.83
N VAL A 78 10.14 4.45 -5.94
CA VAL A 78 9.83 4.52 -4.50
C VAL A 78 10.37 5.81 -3.88
N LEU A 79 11.52 6.32 -4.33
CA LEU A 79 12.07 7.58 -3.81
C LEU A 79 11.12 8.76 -3.98
N ASP A 80 10.42 8.86 -5.11
CA ASP A 80 9.45 9.93 -5.35
C ASP A 80 8.30 9.88 -4.33
N VAL A 81 7.80 8.67 -4.05
CA VAL A 81 6.74 8.44 -3.05
C VAL A 81 7.22 8.78 -1.64
N LEU A 82 8.44 8.36 -1.28
CA LEU A 82 9.02 8.63 0.04
C LEU A 82 9.32 10.12 0.27
N GLN A 83 9.88 10.80 -0.72
CA GLN A 83 10.14 12.24 -0.65
C GLN A 83 8.86 13.00 -0.36
N ARG A 84 7.79 12.61 -1.05
CA ARG A 84 6.48 13.22 -0.92
C ARG A 84 5.80 12.86 0.41
N ALA A 85 5.96 11.64 0.92
CA ALA A 85 5.44 11.22 2.23
C ALA A 85 6.13 11.91 3.42
N CYS A 86 7.31 12.52 3.21
CA CYS A 86 8.17 13.10 4.24
C CYS A 86 8.28 14.63 4.16
N ILE A 87 7.33 15.32 3.53
CA ILE A 87 7.37 16.79 3.46
C ILE A 87 7.15 17.46 4.83
N PRO A 88 7.77 18.62 5.10
CA PRO A 88 7.54 19.36 6.34
C PRO A 88 6.09 19.80 6.51
N CYS A 89 5.59 19.81 7.74
CA CYS A 89 4.17 20.14 8.00
C CYS A 89 3.72 21.52 7.50
N HIS A 90 4.64 22.48 7.42
CA HIS A 90 4.36 23.83 6.93
C HIS A 90 4.31 23.93 5.39
N SER A 91 4.68 22.86 4.68
CA SER A 91 4.69 22.77 3.22
C SER A 91 3.49 21.98 2.67
N ILE A 92 2.62 21.48 3.56
CA ILE A 92 1.46 20.66 3.23
C ILE A 92 0.35 21.56 2.68
N THR A 93 -0.33 21.10 1.62
CA THR A 93 -1.49 21.81 1.07
C THR A 93 -2.75 21.62 1.93
N ALA A 94 -3.78 22.44 1.71
CA ALA A 94 -5.05 22.31 2.43
C ALA A 94 -5.69 20.92 2.22
N THR A 95 -5.61 20.37 1.00
CA THR A 95 -6.13 19.04 0.68
C THR A 95 -5.37 17.96 1.42
N GLU A 96 -4.05 18.08 1.53
CA GLU A 96 -3.23 17.08 2.20
C GLU A 96 -3.36 17.11 3.73
N SER A 97 -3.77 18.25 4.29
CA SER A 97 -3.97 18.39 5.74
C SER A 97 -5.03 17.43 6.29
N GLU A 98 -5.94 16.93 5.43
CA GLU A 98 -6.94 15.92 5.81
C GLU A 98 -6.32 14.58 6.23
N TRP A 99 -5.08 14.30 5.78
CA TRP A 99 -4.37 13.05 6.03
C TRP A 99 -3.40 13.12 7.21
N LEU A 100 -3.29 14.27 7.88
CA LEU A 100 -2.40 14.40 9.02
C LEU A 100 -2.96 13.63 10.22
N PRO A 101 -2.12 12.83 10.92
CA PRO A 101 -2.54 12.17 12.14
C PRO A 101 -2.94 13.22 13.17
N ASN A 102 -4.05 12.98 13.86
CA ASN A 102 -4.53 13.87 14.91
C ASN A 102 -3.55 13.81 16.10
N ARG A 103 -2.78 14.88 16.33
CA ARG A 103 -1.70 14.91 17.35
C ARG A 103 -2.20 15.22 18.77
N ASN A 104 -3.52 15.32 18.98
CA ASN A 104 -4.14 15.73 20.24
C ASN A 104 -4.74 14.55 21.02
N SER A 105 -4.02 13.44 21.15
CA SER A 105 -4.40 12.26 21.95
C SER A 105 -3.36 11.99 23.04
#